data_AF-A0A945C3Q5-F1
#
_entry.id   AF-A0A945C3Q5-F1
#
_cell.length_a   1.000
_cell.length_b   1.000
_cell.length_c   1.000
_cell.angle_alpha   90.00
_cell.angle_beta   90.00
_cell.angle_gamma   90.00
#
_symmetry.space_group_name_H-M   'P 1'
#
loop_
_entity.id
_entity.type
_entity.pdbx_description
1 polymer ?
#
loop_
_entity_poly.entity_id
_entity_poly.type
_entity_poly.pdbx_seq_one_letter_code
_entity_poly.pdbx_strand_id
1 'polypeptide(L)' 'MKITIINGPNLNLLGTRETDIYGSQNFDSYLDSLKSSFP' A
#
# COMPACT_ATOMS: atom_id res chain seq x y z
N MET A 1 -6.10 -17.32 7.51
CA MET A 1 -7.15 -17.18 6.47
C MET A 1 -6.47 -16.96 5.12
N LYS A 2 -7.02 -17.37 3.97
CA LYS A 2 -6.35 -17.11 2.67
C LYS A 2 -6.99 -15.91 1.96
N ILE A 3 -6.28 -14.79 1.93
CA ILE A 3 -6.71 -13.53 1.31
C ILE A 3 -5.82 -13.25 0.10
N THR A 4 -6.43 -12.87 -1.02
CA THR A 4 -5.71 -12.38 -2.20
C THR A 4 -5.89 -10.87 -2.29
N ILE A 5 -4.79 -10.14 -2.43
CA ILE A 5 -4.77 -8.69 -2.65
C ILE A 5 -4.38 -8.43 -4.10
N ILE A 6 -5.22 -7.69 -4.84
CA ILE A 6 -4.96 -7.30 -6.23
C ILE A 6 -4.85 -5.78 -6.27
N ASN A 7 -3.73 -5.28 -6.76
CA ASN A 7 -3.49 -3.84 -6.90
C ASN A 7 -3.64 -3.42 -8.36
N GLY A 8 -4.28 -2.27 -8.57
CA GLY A 8 -4.31 -1.63 -9.87
C GLY A 8 -2.95 -1.03 -10.27
N PRO A 9 -2.83 -0.57 -11.53
CA PRO A 9 -1.61 0.05 -12.01
C PRO A 9 -1.28 1.32 -11.21
N ASN A 10 0.03 1.59 -11.07
CA ASN A 10 0.59 2.81 -10.44
C ASN A 10 0.44 2.95 -8.92
N LEU A 11 -0.17 1.98 -8.21
CA LEU A 11 -0.20 1.98 -6.74
C LEU A 11 1.20 1.88 -6.11
N ASN A 12 2.18 1.35 -6.86
CA ASN A 12 3.59 1.35 -6.48
C ASN A 12 4.21 2.76 -6.40
N LEU A 13 3.50 3.82 -6.83
CA LEU A 13 3.96 5.20 -6.75
C LEU A 13 3.50 5.93 -5.47
N LEU A 14 2.70 5.28 -4.61
CA LEU A 14 2.30 5.87 -3.34
C LEU A 14 3.52 6.27 -2.50
N GLY A 15 3.44 7.42 -1.83
CA GLY A 15 4.57 8.00 -1.09
C GLY A 15 5.60 8.72 -1.97
N THR A 16 5.45 8.73 -3.30
CA THR A 16 6.33 9.48 -4.22
C THR A 16 5.56 10.40 -5.18
N ARG A 17 4.43 9.94 -5.72
CA ARG A 17 3.59 10.75 -6.60
C ARG A 17 2.67 11.64 -5.78
N GLU A 18 2.64 12.93 -6.12
CA GLU A 18 1.67 13.92 -5.63
C GLU A 18 1.37 13.74 -4.12
N THR A 19 2.42 13.73 -3.29
CA THR A 19 2.34 13.37 -1.86
C THR A 19 1.41 14.27 -1.06
N ASP A 20 1.19 15.50 -1.51
CA ASP A 20 0.22 16.42 -0.91
C ASP A 20 -1.24 15.96 -1.11
N ILE A 21 -1.48 15.12 -2.13
CA ILE A 21 -2.79 14.56 -2.47
C ILE A 21 -2.93 13.12 -1.90
N TYR A 22 -1.92 12.28 -2.10
CA TYR A 22 -1.98 10.84 -1.77
C TYR A 22 -1.31 10.46 -0.43
N GLY A 23 -0.71 11.43 0.24
CA GLY A 23 0.08 11.21 1.45
C GLY A 23 1.49 10.70 1.16
N SER A 24 2.30 10.68 2.22
CA SER A 24 3.70 10.25 2.19
C SER A 24 3.89 8.75 2.47
N GLN A 25 2.81 8.01 2.72
CA GLN A 25 2.89 6.58 3.01
C GLN A 25 3.24 5.78 1.75
N ASN A 26 4.32 5.01 1.82
CA ASN A 26 4.69 4.05 0.77
C ASN A 26 3.74 2.84 0.80
N PHE A 27 3.42 2.34 -0.40
CA PHE A 27 2.69 1.09 -0.59
C PHE A 27 3.32 -0.10 0.16
N ASP A 28 4.64 -0.29 0.11
CA ASP A 28 5.29 -1.47 0.71
C ASP A 28 5.14 -1.49 2.23
N SER A 29 5.34 -0.34 2.89
CA SER A 29 5.21 -0.25 4.34
C SER A 29 3.75 -0.43 4.79
N TYR A 30 2.79 0.05 4.01
CA TYR A 30 1.37 -0.21 4.25
C TYR A 30 1.04 -1.70 4.11
N LEU A 31 1.52 -2.36 3.05
CA LEU A 31 1.27 -3.77 2.81
C LEU A 31 1.79 -4.65 3.94
N ASP A 32 2.96 -4.34 4.50
CA ASP A 32 3.52 -5.10 5.62
C ASP A 32 2.74 -4.88 6.92
N SER A 33 2.29 -3.65 7.20
CA SER A 33 1.36 -3.39 8.31
C SER A 33 0.07 -4.20 8.16
N LEU A 34 -0.48 -4.27 6.94
CA LEU A 34 -1.72 -4.97 6.66
C LEU A 34 -1.57 -6.48 6.92
N LYS A 35 -0.48 -7.09 6.46
CA LYS A 35 -0.18 -8.51 6.75
C LYS A 35 -0.04 -8.77 8.25
N SER A 36 0.56 -7.84 9.00
CA SER A 36 0.70 -7.98 10.45
C SER A 36 -0.63 -7.89 11.19
N SER A 37 -1.60 -7.14 10.67
CA SER A 37 -2.93 -7.00 11.29
C SER A 37 -3.86 -8.20 11.02
N PHE A 38 -3.61 -8.98 9.97
CA PHE A 38 -4.48 -10.07 9.54
C PHE A 38 -3.68 -11.37 9.26
N PRO A 39 -3.32 -12.15 10.29
CA PRO A 39 -2.58 -13.41 10.15
C PRO A 39 -3.37 -14.57 9.50
#